data_AF-A0A5K1E0E1-F1
#
_entry.id   AF-A0A5K1E0E1-F1
#
_cell.length_a   1.000
_cell.length_b   1.000
_cell.length_c   1.000
_cell.angle_alpha   90.00
_cell.angle_beta   90.00
_cell.angle_gamma   90.00
#
_symmetry.space_group_name_H-M   'P 1'
#
loop_
_entity.id
_entity.type
_entity.pdbx_description
1 polymer ?
#
loop_
_entity_poly.entity_id
_entity_poly.type
_entity_poly.pdbx_seq_one_letter_code
_entity_poly.pdbx_strand_id
1 'polypeptide(L)'
;IGWIYGSVTEDILTGFKMHARGWISIYCMPPRPAFKGSAPINLSDRLNQVLRWALGSVEILLSRHCPIWYGYSGRLKLLERLAYINTIVYPLTSIPLIAYCVLPAICLLTGKFIIPE
;
A
#
# COMPACT_ATOMS: atom_id res chain seq x y z
N ILE A 1 1.39 -14.32 18.34
CA ILE A 1 2.88 -14.40 18.38
C ILE A 1 3.26 -15.14 17.09
N GLY A 2 4.28 -14.69 16.35
CA GLY A 2 4.54 -15.19 15.00
C GLY A 2 3.78 -14.41 13.92
N TRP A 3 3.42 -15.08 12.82
CA TRP A 3 2.66 -14.51 11.70
C TRP A 3 1.31 -13.95 12.16
N ILE A 4 0.94 -12.79 11.62
CA ILE A 4 -0.32 -12.13 11.97
C ILE A 4 -1.39 -12.52 10.97
N TYR A 5 -2.27 -13.42 11.40
CA TYR A 5 -3.45 -13.83 10.66
C TYR A 5 -4.46 -12.68 10.49
N GLY A 6 -5.22 -12.74 9.40
CA GLY A 6 -6.32 -11.82 9.14
C GLY A 6 -6.03 -10.73 8.10
N SER A 7 -5.00 -10.91 7.28
CA SER A 7 -4.90 -10.20 6.00
C SER A 7 -4.22 -11.04 4.93
N VAL A 8 -4.65 -10.88 3.68
CA VAL A 8 -3.94 -11.42 2.50
C VAL A 8 -2.49 -10.90 2.41
N THR A 9 -2.19 -9.74 3.00
CA THR A 9 -0.85 -9.14 3.10
C THR A 9 -0.34 -9.17 4.56
N GLU A 10 -0.35 -10.37 5.14
CA GLU A 10 0.16 -10.64 6.50
C GLU A 10 1.66 -10.35 6.68
N ASP A 11 2.42 -10.30 5.58
CA ASP A 11 3.84 -9.95 5.54
C ASP A 11 4.12 -8.53 6.04
N ILE A 12 3.43 -7.53 5.46
CA ILE A 12 3.54 -6.12 5.85
C ILE A 12 3.06 -5.93 7.28
N LEU A 13 1.95 -6.58 7.64
CA LEU A 13 1.35 -6.48 8.97
C LEU A 13 2.26 -7.04 10.08
N THR A 14 2.92 -8.16 9.80
CA THR A 14 3.87 -8.78 10.74
C THR A 14 5.09 -7.88 10.96
N GLY A 15 5.67 -7.34 9.87
CA GLY A 15 6.78 -6.40 9.95
C GLY A 15 6.43 -5.14 10.74
N PHE A 16 5.27 -4.52 10.46
CA PHE A 16 4.78 -3.36 11.19
C PHE A 16 4.65 -3.62 12.70
N LYS A 17 4.12 -4.78 13.10
CA LYS A 17 3.98 -5.13 14.52
C LYS A 17 5.32 -5.36 15.21
N MET A 18 6.33 -5.87 14.50
CA MET A 18 7.69 -5.99 15.02
C MET A 18 8.31 -4.60 15.20
N HIS A 19 8.21 -3.72 14.20
CA HIS A 19 8.76 -2.37 14.31
C HIS A 19 8.06 -1.54 15.39
N ALA A 20 6.74 -1.72 15.59
CA ALA A 20 6.02 -1.10 16.70
C ALA A 20 6.55 -1.51 18.09
N ARG A 21 7.18 -2.70 18.20
CA ARG A 21 7.85 -3.19 19.41
C ARG A 21 9.30 -2.68 19.54
N GLY A 22 9.79 -1.90 18.59
CA GLY A 22 11.15 -1.32 18.59
C GLY A 22 12.20 -2.14 17.86
N TRP A 23 11.82 -3.15 17.08
CA TRP A 23 12.76 -3.86 16.20
C TRP A 23 13.18 -2.98 15.02
N ILE A 24 14.40 -3.21 14.52
CA ILE A 24 14.98 -2.45 13.41
C ILE A 24 15.28 -3.42 12.27
N SER A 25 14.79 -3.12 11.07
CA SER A 25 15.13 -3.85 9.84
C SER A 25 16.38 -3.26 9.17
N ILE A 26 17.18 -4.11 8.52
CA ILE A 26 18.34 -3.70 7.72
C ILE A 26 18.11 -4.15 6.27
N TYR A 27 18.31 -3.24 5.32
CA TYR A 27 18.22 -3.52 3.89
C TYR A 27 19.63 -3.53 3.28
N CYS A 28 20.08 -4.68 2.78
CA CYS A 28 21.42 -4.88 2.23
C CYS A 28 21.35 -5.18 0.72
N MET A 29 22.11 -4.44 -0.07
CA MET A 29 22.22 -4.64 -1.52
C MET A 29 23.62 -5.12 -1.90
N PRO A 30 23.87 -6.45 -1.97
CA PRO A 30 25.16 -6.97 -2.42
C PRO A 30 25.39 -6.68 -3.92
N PRO A 31 26.65 -6.58 -4.40
CA PRO A 31 26.95 -6.32 -5.82
C PRO A 31 26.40 -7.37 -6.79
N ARG A 32 26.19 -8.60 -6.31
CA ARG A 32 25.54 -9.67 -7.06
C ARG A 32 24.17 -9.96 -6.45
N PRO A 33 23.09 -10.09 -7.25
CA PRO A 33 21.79 -10.48 -6.73
C PRO A 33 21.88 -11.83 -6.01
N ALA A 34 21.75 -11.82 -4.68
CA ALA A 34 21.83 -13.01 -3.83
C ALA A 34 20.56 -13.86 -3.93
N PHE A 35 19.43 -13.25 -4.27
CA PHE A 35 18.15 -13.91 -4.47
C PHE A 35 17.67 -13.68 -5.90
N LYS A 36 17.34 -14.76 -6.62
CA LYS A 36 16.77 -14.74 -7.97
C LYS A 36 15.51 -15.59 -7.99
N GLY A 37 14.47 -15.10 -8.67
CA GLY A 37 13.23 -15.82 -8.87
C GLY A 37 12.66 -15.54 -10.26
N SER A 38 11.76 -16.40 -10.73
CA SER A 38 11.08 -16.24 -12.01
C SER A 38 9.92 -15.25 -11.87
N ALA A 39 9.84 -14.27 -12.78
CA ALA A 39 8.74 -13.31 -12.84
C ALA A 39 7.59 -13.84 -13.71
N PRO A 40 6.34 -13.44 -13.45
CA PRO A 40 5.21 -13.79 -14.32
C PRO A 40 5.42 -13.21 -15.72
N ILE A 41 5.23 -14.05 -16.73
CA ILE A 41 5.37 -13.70 -18.16
C ILE A 41 4.03 -13.17 -18.71
N ASN A 42 2.92 -13.58 -18.10
CA ASN A 42 1.57 -13.23 -18.53
C ASN A 42 1.04 -11.98 -17.81
N LEU A 43 0.30 -11.14 -18.56
CA LEU A 43 -0.33 -9.94 -18.01
C LEU A 43 -1.42 -10.29 -16.98
N SER A 44 -2.23 -11.31 -17.23
CA SER A 44 -3.32 -11.71 -16.32
C SER A 44 -2.81 -12.05 -14.92
N ASP A 45 -1.70 -12.80 -14.84
CA ASP A 45 -1.08 -13.17 -13.56
C ASP A 45 -0.53 -11.94 -12.83
N ARG A 46 0.06 -11.00 -13.59
CA ARG A 46 0.56 -9.75 -13.04
C ARG A 46 -0.57 -8.88 -12.48
N LEU A 47 -1.69 -8.77 -13.19
CA LEU A 47 -2.86 -8.00 -12.73
C LEU A 47 -3.48 -8.62 -11.47
N ASN A 48 -3.67 -9.95 -11.46
CA ASN A 48 -4.16 -10.65 -10.26
C ASN A 48 -3.22 -10.49 -9.07
N GLN A 49 -1.90 -10.44 -9.29
CA GLN A 49 -0.94 -10.18 -8.22
C GLN A 49 -1.10 -8.77 -7.63
N VAL A 50 -1.19 -7.74 -8.46
CA VAL A 50 -1.37 -6.36 -8.01
C VAL A 50 -2.73 -6.18 -7.32
N LEU A 51 -3.78 -6.84 -7.83
CA LEU A 51 -5.10 -6.85 -7.20
C LEU A 51 -5.03 -7.43 -5.78
N ARG A 52 -4.34 -8.55 -5.58
CA ARG A 52 -4.16 -9.14 -4.24
C ARG A 52 -3.43 -8.20 -3.27
N TRP A 53 -2.40 -7.49 -3.75
CA TRP A 53 -1.72 -6.48 -2.94
C TRP A 53 -2.63 -5.32 -2.54
N ALA A 54 -3.44 -4.83 -3.49
CA ALA A 54 -4.40 -3.76 -3.23
C ALA A 54 -5.47 -4.20 -2.22
N LEU A 55 -6.02 -5.40 -2.39
CA LEU A 55 -7.01 -5.98 -1.46
C LEU A 55 -6.44 -6.12 -0.06
N GLY A 56 -5.25 -6.70 0.09
CA GLY A 56 -4.63 -6.85 1.41
C GLY A 56 -4.34 -5.51 2.08
N SER A 57 -3.90 -4.51 1.30
CA SER A 57 -3.66 -3.15 1.82
C SER A 57 -4.94 -2.48 2.33
N VAL A 58 -6.05 -2.60 1.59
CA VAL A 58 -7.37 -2.09 2.01
C VAL A 58 -7.89 -2.85 3.24
N GLU A 59 -7.69 -4.17 3.29
CA GLU A 59 -8.04 -5.00 4.44
C GLU A 59 -7.28 -4.55 5.70
N ILE A 60 -5.98 -4.30 5.61
CA ILE A 60 -5.19 -3.77 6.73
C ILE A 60 -5.69 -2.40 7.16
N LEU A 61 -6.00 -1.50 6.21
CA LEU A 61 -6.51 -0.16 6.49
C LEU A 61 -7.82 -0.20 7.28
N LEU A 62 -8.73 -1.11 6.92
CA LEU A 62 -10.03 -1.29 7.58
C LEU A 62 -9.98 -2.19 8.83
N SER A 63 -8.86 -2.88 9.04
CA SER A 63 -8.66 -3.75 10.20
C SER A 63 -8.32 -2.97 11.48
N ARG A 64 -8.37 -3.68 12.62
CA ARG A 64 -7.91 -3.18 13.93
C ARG A 64 -6.41 -2.83 13.95
N HIS A 65 -5.64 -3.29 12.96
CA HIS A 65 -4.20 -3.07 12.88
C HIS A 65 -3.81 -1.87 12.02
N CYS A 66 -4.77 -1.01 11.68
CA CYS A 66 -4.54 0.21 10.91
C CYS A 66 -3.43 1.10 11.55
N PRO A 67 -2.36 1.45 10.81
CA PRO A 67 -1.24 2.24 11.36
C PRO A 67 -1.63 3.66 11.81
N ILE A 68 -2.79 4.15 11.36
CA ILE A 68 -3.36 5.45 11.71
C ILE A 68 -3.85 5.49 13.16
N TRP A 69 -4.24 4.35 13.74
CA TRP A 69 -4.79 4.28 15.10
C TRP A 69 -4.01 3.32 16.00
N TYR A 70 -3.30 2.37 15.41
CA TYR A 70 -2.62 1.31 16.14
C TYR A 70 -1.17 1.69 16.51
N GLY A 71 -0.75 1.32 17.72
CA GLY A 71 0.66 1.36 18.12
C GLY A 71 1.20 2.74 18.47
N TYR A 72 0.37 3.69 18.92
CA TYR A 72 0.81 4.99 19.44
C TYR A 72 1.61 4.89 20.74
N SER A 73 1.36 3.85 21.55
CA SER A 73 2.15 3.53 22.74
C SER A 73 3.46 2.77 22.43
N GLY A 74 3.76 2.54 21.15
CA GLY A 74 4.93 1.79 20.70
C GLY A 74 6.19 2.64 20.53
N ARG A 75 7.28 1.99 20.11
CA ARG A 75 8.59 2.63 19.85
C ARG A 75 8.82 2.97 18.37
N LEU A 76 7.75 3.10 17.59
CA LEU A 76 7.82 3.35 16.15
C LEU A 76 8.16 4.82 15.87
N LYS A 77 9.13 5.07 14.97
CA LYS A 77 9.46 6.44 14.55
C LYS A 77 8.30 7.05 13.75
N LEU A 78 8.09 8.35 13.88
CA LEU A 78 6.99 9.05 13.19
C LEU A 78 7.10 8.94 11.66
N LEU A 79 8.30 9.15 11.09
CA LEU A 79 8.52 9.02 9.65
C LEU A 79 8.29 7.59 9.15
N GLU A 80 8.67 6.60 9.95
CA GLU A 80 8.44 5.20 9.63
C GLU A 80 6.94 4.87 9.64
N ARG A 81 6.19 5.43 10.59
CA ARG A 81 4.71 5.33 10.59
C ARG A 81 4.11 5.96 9.33
N LEU A 82 4.57 7.13 8.92
CA LEU A 82 4.09 7.78 7.70
C LEU A 82 4.37 6.92 6.44
N ALA A 83 5.54 6.29 6.38
CA ALA A 83 5.86 5.34 5.31
C ALA A 83 4.86 4.17 5.28
N TYR A 84 4.56 3.56 6.44
CA TYR A 84 3.55 2.51 6.54
C TYR A 84 2.15 2.97 6.14
N ILE A 85 1.72 4.16 6.56
CA ILE A 85 0.43 4.74 6.15
C ILE A 85 0.38 4.90 4.63
N ASN A 86 1.43 5.45 4.03
CA ASN A 86 1.50 5.61 2.58
C ASN A 86 1.40 4.27 1.83
N THR A 87 2.10 3.23 2.31
CA THR A 87 2.04 1.87 1.76
C THR A 87 0.70 1.17 1.97
N ILE A 88 -0.16 1.63 2.86
CA ILE A 88 -1.49 1.02 3.08
C ILE A 88 -2.59 1.81 2.35
N VAL A 89 -2.43 3.13 2.24
CA VAL A 89 -3.41 4.01 1.59
C VAL A 89 -3.24 4.08 0.07
N TYR A 90 -2.12 3.60 -0.50
CA TYR A 90 -1.88 3.69 -1.95
C TYR A 90 -3.04 3.22 -2.83
N PRO A 91 -3.82 2.15 -2.54
CA PRO A 91 -4.89 1.73 -3.44
C PRO A 91 -6.02 2.76 -3.53
N LEU A 92 -6.26 3.52 -2.45
CA LEU A 92 -7.30 4.54 -2.42
C LEU A 92 -7.02 5.71 -3.35
N THR A 93 -5.75 5.96 -3.68
CA THR A 93 -5.36 7.01 -4.64
C THR A 93 -5.89 6.74 -6.06
N SER A 94 -6.28 5.50 -6.37
CA SER A 94 -6.90 5.15 -7.65
C SER A 94 -8.29 5.78 -7.84
N ILE A 95 -9.05 6.01 -6.76
CA ILE A 95 -10.40 6.59 -6.81
C ILE A 95 -10.36 8.04 -7.35
N PRO A 96 -9.62 8.98 -6.74
CA PRO A 96 -9.52 10.33 -7.27
C PRO A 96 -8.83 10.36 -8.63
N LEU A 97 -7.90 9.44 -8.90
CA LEU A 97 -7.25 9.35 -10.21
C LEU A 97 -8.25 9.00 -11.32
N ILE A 98 -9.14 8.01 -11.10
CA ILE A 98 -10.18 7.67 -12.08
C ILE A 98 -11.12 8.85 -12.28
N ALA A 99 -11.56 9.50 -11.21
CA ALA A 99 -12.40 10.69 -11.30
C ALA A 99 -11.71 11.79 -12.13
N TYR A 100 -10.42 12.04 -11.88
CA TYR A 100 -9.62 13.01 -12.60
C TYR A 100 -9.44 12.63 -14.08
N CYS A 101 -9.24 11.36 -14.42
CA CYS A 101 -9.11 10.92 -15.82
C CYS A 101 -10.43 11.04 -16.60
N VAL A 102 -11.58 10.88 -15.94
CA VAL A 102 -12.91 11.01 -16.57
C VAL A 102 -13.33 12.48 -16.70
N LEU A 103 -12.81 13.36 -15.83
CA LEU A 103 -13.19 14.77 -15.78
C LEU A 103 -13.03 15.51 -17.13
N PRO A 104 -11.89 15.41 -17.86
CA PRO A 104 -11.75 16.05 -19.18
C PRO A 104 -12.78 15.59 -20.21
N ALA A 105 -13.14 14.30 -20.21
CA ALA A 105 -14.12 13.75 -21.14
C ALA A 105 -15.52 14.33 -20.87
N ILE A 106 -15.90 14.46 -19.59
CA ILE A 106 -17.15 15.10 -19.20
C ILE A 106 -17.16 16.58 -19.59
N CYS A 107 -16.08 17.31 -19.29
CA CYS A 107 -15.96 18.73 -19.65
C CYS A 107 -16.07 18.94 -21.17
N LEU A 108 -15.43 18.06 -21.96
CA LEU A 108 -15.44 18.13 -23.42
C LEU A 108 -16.85 17.86 -24.00
N LEU A 109 -17.56 16.86 -23.49
CA LEU A 109 -18.89 16.48 -24.01
C LEU A 109 -20.02 17.41 -23.53
N THR A 110 -19.90 17.98 -22.33
CA THR A 110 -20.93 18.87 -21.75
C THR A 110 -20.68 20.35 -22.03
N GLY A 111 -19.49 20.72 -22.49
CA GLY A 111 -19.10 22.11 -22.76
C GLY A 111 -19.01 23.00 -21.51
N LYS A 112 -19.15 22.42 -20.32
CA LYS A 112 -19.07 23.15 -19.04
C LYS A 112 -17.64 23.09 -18.51
N PHE A 113 -16.93 24.21 -18.61
CA PHE A 113 -15.62 24.37 -17.99
C PHE A 113 -15.77 24.63 -16.49
N ILE A 114 -14.98 23.92 -15.69
CA ILE A 114 -15.02 23.99 -14.22
C ILE A 114 -14.22 25.19 -13.69
N ILE A 115 -13.24 25.66 -14.47
CA ILE A 115 -12.43 26.82 -14.14
C ILE A 115 -12.96 28.00 -14.97
N PRO A 116 -13.46 29.08 -14.34
CA PRO A 116 -13.77 30.32 -15.05
C PRO A 116 -12.46 30.96 -15.55
N GLU A 117 -12.52 31.60 -16.72
CA GLU A 117 -11.41 32.42 -17.22
C GLU A 117 -11.01 33.53 -16.23
#